data_AF-A0A3B8PYQ3-F1
#
_entry.id   AF-A0A3B8PYQ3-F1
#
_cell.length_a   1.000
_cell.length_b   1.000
_cell.length_c   1.000
_cell.angle_alpha   90.00
_cell.angle_beta   90.00
_cell.angle_gamma   90.00
#
_symmetry.space_group_name_H-M   'P 1'
#
loop_
_entity.id
_entity.type
_entity.pdbx_description
1 polymer ?
#
loop_
_entity_poly.entity_id
_entity_poly.type
_entity_poly.pdbx_seq_one_letter_code
_entity_poly.pdbx_strand_id
1 'polypeptide(L)'
;MLVVPHPHLFDSTETGIGISWAGDGVDLDVYVLPYPDAQELYYKRDRTREGFLYRDERTGNVGRYFEFVEFKGAVDLSRVSIWVNFYAGRGPVSGQIALFDRGQVKIGSFSISAARGNHGGGDRATSQCWVQIHPFELTAATVPLSARKPVEAN
;
A
#
# COMPACT_ATOMS: atom_id res chain seq x y z
N MET A 1 -3.54 -1.21 35.53
CA MET A 1 -3.78 -1.14 34.07
C MET A 1 -2.51 -0.59 33.45
N LEU A 2 -1.72 -1.44 32.77
CA LEU A 2 -0.47 -1.02 32.12
C LEU A 2 -0.83 -0.23 30.87
N VAL A 3 -0.60 1.08 30.91
CA VAL A 3 -0.61 1.93 29.72
C VAL A 3 0.63 1.52 28.92
N VAL A 4 0.43 0.76 27.85
CA VAL A 4 1.50 0.53 26.88
C VAL A 4 1.74 1.91 26.24
N PRO A 5 2.95 2.50 26.36
CA PRO A 5 3.21 3.79 25.77
C PRO A 5 2.96 3.65 24.27
N HIS A 6 2.02 4.42 23.73
CA HIS A 6 1.85 4.55 22.29
C HIS A 6 3.20 5.00 21.75
N PRO A 7 3.92 4.15 21.02
CA PRO A 7 5.21 4.55 20.51
C PRO A 7 4.97 5.76 19.60
N HIS A 8 5.81 6.77 19.73
CA HIS A 8 5.91 7.95 18.88
C HIS A 8 6.32 7.59 17.42
N LEU A 9 5.86 6.46 16.90
CA LEU A 9 6.08 5.93 15.56
C LEU A 9 5.02 6.40 14.55
N PHE A 10 4.03 7.16 15.02
CA PHE A 10 2.95 7.69 14.20
C PHE A 10 3.09 9.20 14.18
N ASP A 11 3.71 9.74 13.14
CA ASP A 11 3.62 11.18 12.88
C ASP A 11 2.14 11.55 12.86
N SER A 12 1.76 12.44 13.77
CA SER A 12 0.42 12.98 13.85
C SER A 12 0.15 13.74 12.56
N THR A 13 -0.93 13.36 11.87
CA THR A 13 -1.33 13.76 10.50
C THR A 13 -0.56 12.95 9.45
N GLU A 14 -1.12 11.85 8.93
CA GLU A 14 -1.80 11.88 7.63
C GLU A 14 -2.33 10.47 7.30
N THR A 15 -3.40 10.38 6.51
CA THR A 15 -3.97 9.09 6.07
C THR A 15 -3.18 8.56 4.88
N GLY A 16 -2.81 7.28 4.86
CA GLY A 16 -2.02 6.71 3.77
C GLY A 16 -2.06 5.18 3.70
N ILE A 17 -1.61 4.64 2.57
CA ILE A 17 -1.64 3.22 2.24
C ILE A 17 -0.24 2.79 1.84
N GLY A 18 0.26 1.74 2.48
CA GLY A 18 1.57 1.15 2.20
C GLY A 18 1.47 -0.33 1.84
N ILE A 19 2.24 -0.78 0.86
CA ILE A 19 2.43 -2.21 0.59
C ILE A 19 3.89 -2.62 0.76
N SER A 20 4.07 -3.85 1.21
CA SER A 20 5.39 -4.45 1.35
C SER A 20 5.36 -5.93 1.04
N TRP A 21 6.46 -6.44 0.47
CA TRP A 21 6.55 -7.83 0.04
C TRP A 21 7.99 -8.33 0.11
N ALA A 22 8.11 -9.65 0.10
CA ALA A 22 9.39 -10.34 -0.06
C ALA A 22 9.54 -10.81 -1.50
N GLY A 23 10.79 -11.02 -1.94
CA GLY A 23 11.09 -11.58 -3.26
C GLY A 23 12.14 -10.75 -3.99
N ASP A 24 13.25 -11.41 -4.32
CA ASP A 24 14.26 -10.82 -5.19
C ASP A 24 13.76 -10.77 -6.64
N GLY A 25 13.94 -9.62 -7.30
CA GLY A 25 13.41 -9.37 -8.64
C GLY A 25 11.88 -9.40 -8.77
N VAL A 26 11.15 -9.26 -7.65
CA VAL A 26 9.68 -9.09 -7.64
C VAL A 26 9.34 -7.62 -7.48
N ASP A 27 8.57 -7.11 -8.43
CA ASP A 27 8.11 -5.74 -8.53
C ASP A 27 6.58 -5.71 -8.41
N LEU A 28 6.07 -5.10 -7.34
CA LEU A 28 4.64 -4.91 -7.08
C LEU A 28 4.34 -3.42 -7.02
N ASP A 29 3.28 -3.00 -7.68
CA ASP A 29 2.84 -1.61 -7.68
C ASP A 29 1.56 -1.45 -6.86
N VAL A 30 1.48 -0.38 -6.06
CA VAL A 30 0.20 0.06 -5.48
C VAL A 30 -0.50 1.08 -6.37
N TYR A 31 -1.79 0.88 -6.57
CA TYR A 31 -2.69 1.80 -7.26
C TYR A 31 -3.77 2.26 -6.29
N VAL A 32 -3.83 3.56 -6.04
CA VAL A 32 -4.75 4.15 -5.08
C VAL A 32 -5.57 5.24 -5.74
N LEU A 33 -6.88 5.06 -5.77
CA LEU A 33 -7.84 6.06 -6.20
C LEU A 33 -8.63 6.57 -4.98
N PRO A 34 -8.41 7.82 -4.53
CA PRO A 34 -9.04 8.35 -3.31
C PRO A 34 -10.58 8.36 -3.34
N TYR A 35 -11.16 8.65 -4.51
CA TYR A 35 -12.61 8.65 -4.76
C TYR A 35 -12.85 8.58 -6.28
N PRO A 36 -14.06 8.22 -6.77
CA PRO A 36 -14.31 7.93 -8.19
C PRO A 36 -13.86 8.99 -9.21
N ASP A 37 -13.96 10.27 -8.87
CA ASP A 37 -13.60 11.38 -9.77
C ASP A 37 -12.16 11.91 -9.56
N ALA A 38 -11.40 11.30 -8.66
CA ALA A 38 -10.01 11.68 -8.38
C ALA A 38 -9.05 11.17 -9.47
N GLN A 39 -7.81 11.63 -9.41
CA GLN A 39 -6.73 10.99 -10.16
C GLN A 39 -6.13 9.85 -9.33
N GLU A 40 -5.96 8.69 -9.97
CA GLU A 40 -5.30 7.53 -9.36
C GLU A 40 -3.79 7.79 -9.20
N LEU A 41 -3.28 7.48 -8.00
CA LEU A 41 -1.88 7.53 -7.61
C LEU A 41 -1.23 6.16 -7.80
N TYR A 42 -0.07 6.13 -8.48
CA TYR A 42 0.76 4.95 -8.76
C TYR A 42 2.11 5.41 -9.35
N TYR A 43 3.06 4.51 -9.66
CA TYR A 43 4.42 4.90 -10.08
C TYR A 43 4.52 5.85 -11.29
N LYS A 44 3.57 5.85 -12.25
CA LYS A 44 3.57 6.83 -13.37
C LYS A 44 2.79 8.12 -13.09
N ARG A 45 2.09 8.17 -11.95
CA ARG A 45 1.40 9.36 -11.45
C ARG A 45 1.59 9.42 -9.95
N ASP A 46 2.82 9.77 -9.56
CA ASP A 46 3.27 9.79 -8.18
C ASP A 46 2.80 11.03 -7.41
N ARG A 47 2.22 12.03 -8.08
CA ARG A 47 1.66 13.22 -7.43
C ARG A 47 0.35 13.64 -8.08
N THR A 48 -0.63 13.97 -7.24
CA THR A 48 -1.90 14.56 -7.63
C THR A 48 -2.27 15.70 -6.66
N ARG A 49 -3.46 16.29 -6.83
CA ARG A 49 -4.00 17.22 -5.85
C ARG A 49 -4.33 16.52 -4.54
N GLU A 50 -4.75 15.25 -4.61
CA GLU A 50 -5.24 14.47 -3.47
C GLU A 50 -4.12 13.86 -2.63
N GLY A 51 -2.96 13.60 -3.22
CA GLY A 51 -1.90 12.87 -2.53
C GLY A 51 -0.62 12.73 -3.34
N PHE A 52 0.25 11.84 -2.88
CA PHE A 52 1.49 11.48 -3.55
C PHE A 52 1.99 10.09 -3.14
N LEU A 53 2.77 9.46 -4.02
CA LEU A 53 3.57 8.26 -3.78
C LEU A 53 4.98 8.71 -3.40
N TYR A 54 5.54 8.16 -2.33
CA TYR A 54 6.90 8.50 -1.87
C TYR A 54 7.98 8.01 -2.82
N ARG A 55 7.90 6.72 -3.17
CA ARG A 55 8.88 6.02 -4.00
C ARG A 55 8.25 4.73 -4.53
N ASP A 56 8.51 4.47 -5.81
CA ASP A 56 8.32 3.19 -6.50
C ASP A 56 9.41 2.19 -6.05
N GLU A 57 9.01 1.08 -5.42
CA GLU A 57 9.93 0.03 -4.95
C GLU A 57 9.94 -1.15 -5.91
N ARG A 58 10.98 -1.28 -6.74
CA ARG A 58 11.02 -2.31 -7.80
C ARG A 58 11.51 -3.69 -7.36
N THR A 59 11.68 -3.88 -6.06
CA THR A 59 12.19 -5.12 -5.44
C THR A 59 11.57 -5.32 -4.07
N GLY A 60 11.51 -6.56 -3.58
CA GLY A 60 10.98 -6.88 -2.25
C GLY A 60 11.53 -5.96 -1.16
N ASN A 61 10.65 -5.22 -0.51
CA ASN A 61 10.94 -4.13 0.43
C ASN A 61 10.63 -4.50 1.91
N VAL A 62 10.36 -5.77 2.19
CA VAL A 62 10.21 -6.26 3.56
C VAL A 62 11.45 -5.90 4.41
N GLY A 63 11.23 -5.48 5.65
CA GLY A 63 12.24 -5.00 6.59
C GLY A 63 12.77 -3.58 6.32
N ARG A 64 12.37 -2.94 5.21
CA ARG A 64 12.82 -1.60 4.81
C ARG A 64 11.67 -0.59 4.96
N TYR A 65 11.16 -0.07 3.85
CA TYR A 65 10.10 0.91 3.78
C TYR A 65 8.95 0.40 2.92
N PHE A 66 7.72 0.78 3.26
CA PHE A 66 6.59 0.55 2.37
C PHE A 66 6.77 1.32 1.06
N GLU A 67 6.32 0.73 -0.04
CA GLU A 67 5.85 1.55 -1.16
C GLU A 67 4.56 2.23 -0.69
N PHE A 68 4.58 3.55 -0.60
CA PHE A 68 3.64 4.30 0.25
C PHE A 68 2.98 5.46 -0.47
N VAL A 69 1.65 5.46 -0.48
CA VAL A 69 0.81 6.58 -0.91
C VAL A 69 0.28 7.32 0.30
N GLU A 70 0.45 8.64 0.30
CA GLU A 70 -0.06 9.55 1.33
C GLU A 70 -1.09 10.51 0.75
N PHE A 71 -2.17 10.74 1.51
CA PHE A 71 -3.20 11.71 1.16
C PHE A 71 -2.90 13.06 1.83
N LYS A 72 -3.02 14.14 1.07
CA LYS A 72 -2.82 15.53 1.54
C LYS A 72 -3.93 16.05 2.45
N GLY A 73 -4.93 15.22 2.76
CA GLY A 73 -6.10 15.62 3.53
C GLY A 73 -6.95 14.42 3.93
N ALA A 74 -8.03 14.70 4.68
CA ALA A 74 -8.96 13.66 5.09
C ALA A 74 -9.63 13.02 3.88
N VAL A 75 -9.59 11.70 3.81
CA VAL A 75 -10.29 10.89 2.79
C VAL A 75 -11.39 10.06 3.44
N ASP A 76 -12.47 9.85 2.70
CA ASP A 76 -13.50 8.88 3.06
C ASP A 76 -13.05 7.49 2.58
N LEU A 77 -12.55 6.68 3.51
CA LEU A 77 -12.03 5.34 3.22
C LEU A 77 -13.07 4.39 2.60
N SER A 78 -14.37 4.67 2.71
CA SER A 78 -15.42 3.88 2.05
C SER A 78 -15.46 4.10 0.53
N ARG A 79 -14.84 5.18 0.05
CA ARG A 79 -14.79 5.57 -1.37
C ARG A 79 -13.43 5.31 -2.01
N VAL A 80 -12.43 4.96 -1.21
CA VAL A 80 -11.07 4.67 -1.69
C VAL A 80 -11.05 3.31 -2.38
N SER A 81 -10.51 3.27 -3.60
CA SER A 81 -10.21 2.04 -4.32
C SER A 81 -8.72 1.77 -4.27
N ILE A 82 -8.34 0.57 -3.80
CA ILE A 82 -6.96 0.14 -3.66
C ILE A 82 -6.77 -1.13 -4.48
N TRP A 83 -5.75 -1.12 -5.32
CA TRP A 83 -5.33 -2.30 -6.09
C TRP A 83 -3.83 -2.50 -5.94
N VAL A 84 -3.41 -3.76 -5.98
CA VAL A 84 -2.01 -4.13 -6.10
C VAL A 84 -1.82 -4.89 -7.41
N ASN A 85 -0.81 -4.50 -8.17
CA ASN A 85 -0.43 -5.18 -9.41
C ASN A 85 0.86 -5.97 -9.19
N PHE A 86 0.90 -7.20 -9.69
CA PHE A 86 2.16 -7.90 -9.94
C PHE A 86 2.76 -7.38 -11.25
N TYR A 87 3.65 -6.40 -11.15
CA TYR A 87 4.19 -5.69 -12.31
C TYR A 87 5.24 -6.52 -13.04
N ALA A 88 6.25 -7.02 -12.33
CA ALA A 88 7.31 -7.84 -12.93
C ALA A 88 7.89 -8.86 -11.93
N GLY A 89 8.42 -9.96 -12.46
CA GLY A 89 9.07 -11.01 -11.67
C GLY A 89 8.45 -12.40 -11.88
N ARG A 90 8.70 -13.30 -10.92
CA ARG A 90 8.15 -14.67 -10.90
C ARG A 90 7.32 -14.88 -9.64
N GLY A 91 6.16 -15.52 -9.79
CA GLY A 91 5.22 -15.79 -8.71
C GLY A 91 5.02 -17.28 -8.41
N PRO A 92 4.03 -17.63 -7.57
CA PRO A 92 3.08 -16.72 -6.92
C PRO A 92 3.75 -15.80 -5.89
N VAL A 93 3.12 -14.68 -5.59
CA VAL A 93 3.65 -13.64 -4.68
C VAL A 93 2.64 -13.28 -3.60
N SER A 94 3.13 -12.86 -2.45
CA SER A 94 2.32 -12.38 -1.33
C SER A 94 2.97 -11.17 -0.67
N GLY A 95 2.15 -10.39 0.01
CA GLY A 95 2.61 -9.18 0.68
C GLY A 95 1.70 -8.77 1.83
N GLN A 96 2.14 -7.75 2.54
CA GLN A 96 1.39 -7.05 3.57
C GLN A 96 0.95 -5.69 3.04
N ILE A 97 -0.28 -5.32 3.36
CA ILE A 97 -0.79 -3.96 3.19
C ILE A 97 -1.01 -3.33 4.58
N ALA A 98 -0.70 -2.05 4.69
CA ALA A 98 -0.90 -1.25 5.88
C ALA A 98 -1.68 0.03 5.52
N LEU A 99 -2.72 0.32 6.29
CA LEU A 99 -3.49 1.56 6.25
C LEU A 99 -3.16 2.35 7.51
N PHE A 100 -2.63 3.55 7.32
CA PHE A 100 -2.37 4.53 8.37
C PHE A 100 -3.52 5.53 8.34
N ASP A 101 -4.21 5.72 9.45
CA ASP A 101 -5.31 6.68 9.56
C ASP A 101 -5.36 7.28 10.96
N ARG A 102 -5.03 8.57 11.08
CA ARG A 102 -5.17 9.36 12.33
C ARG A 102 -4.58 8.68 13.57
N GLY A 103 -3.35 8.16 13.44
CA GLY A 103 -2.64 7.48 14.52
C GLY A 103 -3.05 6.02 14.76
N GLN A 104 -4.01 5.50 13.98
CA GLN A 104 -4.31 4.07 13.94
C GLN A 104 -3.62 3.43 12.73
N VAL A 105 -3.18 2.18 12.91
CA VAL A 105 -2.71 1.36 11.81
C VAL A 105 -3.53 0.09 11.72
N LYS A 106 -4.06 -0.15 10.52
CA LYS A 106 -4.70 -1.41 10.15
C LYS A 106 -3.83 -2.15 9.15
N ILE A 107 -3.81 -3.46 9.22
CA ILE A 107 -3.00 -4.32 8.38
C ILE A 107 -3.83 -5.46 7.79
N GLY A 108 -3.35 -5.96 6.66
CA GLY A 108 -3.87 -7.15 6.01
C GLY A 108 -2.77 -7.82 5.20
N SER A 109 -3.08 -9.01 4.69
CA SER A 109 -2.23 -9.72 3.76
C SER A 109 -2.96 -9.87 2.44
N PHE A 110 -2.20 -9.90 1.35
CA PHE A 110 -2.73 -10.19 0.02
C PHE A 110 -1.86 -11.24 -0.66
N SER A 111 -2.41 -11.87 -1.70
CA SER A 111 -1.71 -12.85 -2.52
C SER A 111 -2.14 -12.71 -3.96
N ILE A 112 -1.19 -12.85 -4.87
CA ILE A 112 -1.40 -12.80 -6.32
C ILE A 112 -0.89 -14.13 -6.89
N SER A 113 -1.79 -14.91 -7.48
CA SER A 113 -1.52 -16.28 -7.91
C SER A 113 -0.84 -16.39 -9.27
N ALA A 114 -0.73 -15.29 -10.01
CA ALA A 114 -0.06 -15.26 -11.31
C ALA A 114 1.39 -15.75 -11.24
N ALA A 115 1.80 -16.51 -12.25
CA ALA A 115 3.17 -17.03 -12.33
C ALA A 115 4.21 -15.97 -12.73
N ARG A 116 3.77 -14.87 -13.36
CA ARG A 116 4.61 -13.75 -13.80
C ARG A 116 3.84 -12.45 -13.75
N GLY A 117 4.57 -11.35 -13.58
CA GLY A 117 4.00 -10.01 -13.66
C GLY A 117 3.57 -9.63 -15.07
N ASN A 118 2.66 -8.66 -15.17
CA ASN A 118 2.03 -8.27 -16.43
C ASN A 118 2.23 -6.80 -16.82
N HIS A 119 3.19 -6.12 -16.18
CA HIS A 119 3.58 -4.74 -16.47
C HIS A 119 2.41 -3.74 -16.41
N GLY A 120 1.47 -3.93 -15.47
CA GLY A 120 0.29 -3.09 -15.33
C GLY A 120 -0.79 -3.30 -16.42
N GLY A 121 -0.68 -4.37 -17.22
CA GLY A 121 -1.67 -4.71 -18.24
C GLY A 121 -2.88 -5.47 -17.70
N GLY A 122 -3.76 -5.91 -18.61
CA GLY A 122 -4.93 -6.74 -18.29
C GLY A 122 -6.05 -6.00 -17.55
N ASP A 123 -7.24 -6.62 -17.54
CA ASP A 123 -8.39 -6.12 -16.81
C ASP A 123 -8.25 -6.45 -15.32
N ARG A 124 -8.33 -5.45 -14.44
CA ARG A 124 -8.10 -5.61 -13.00
C ARG A 124 -9.08 -6.58 -12.33
N ALA A 125 -10.32 -6.62 -12.79
CA ALA A 125 -11.36 -7.44 -12.18
C ALA A 125 -11.23 -8.93 -12.54
N THR A 126 -10.50 -9.26 -13.61
CA THR A 126 -10.43 -10.64 -14.13
C THR A 126 -9.01 -11.20 -14.25
N SER A 127 -7.99 -10.34 -14.29
CA SER A 127 -6.60 -10.76 -14.40
C SER A 127 -6.06 -11.29 -13.08
N GLN A 128 -5.33 -12.42 -13.14
CA GLN A 128 -4.66 -13.01 -11.98
C GLN A 128 -3.49 -12.19 -11.44
N CYS A 129 -3.08 -11.12 -12.12
CA CYS A 129 -1.98 -10.24 -11.69
C CYS A 129 -2.46 -9.06 -10.84
N TRP A 130 -3.77 -8.92 -10.65
CA TRP A 130 -4.36 -7.83 -9.88
C TRP A 130 -5.10 -8.39 -8.68
N VAL A 131 -5.01 -7.68 -7.56
CA VAL A 131 -5.82 -7.95 -6.38
C VAL A 131 -6.39 -6.63 -5.87
N GLN A 132 -7.69 -6.63 -5.61
CA GLN A 132 -8.35 -5.51 -4.94
C GLN A 132 -8.17 -5.65 -3.44
N ILE A 133 -7.87 -4.54 -2.78
CA ILE A 133 -7.85 -4.48 -1.32
C ILE A 133 -9.02 -3.65 -0.83
N HIS A 134 -9.75 -4.20 0.14
CA HIS A 134 -10.85 -3.52 0.79
C HIS A 134 -10.40 -2.98 2.16
N PRO A 135 -10.38 -1.65 2.37
CA PRO A 135 -9.92 -1.05 3.62
C PRO A 135 -10.63 -1.55 4.88
N PHE A 136 -11.91 -1.95 4.75
CA PHE A 136 -12.72 -2.45 5.86
C PHE A 136 -12.42 -3.90 6.26
N GLU A 137 -11.70 -4.65 5.43
CA GLU A 137 -11.24 -6.01 5.74
C GLU A 137 -9.92 -6.01 6.51
N LEU A 138 -9.25 -4.85 6.60
CA LEU A 138 -8.01 -4.70 7.35
C LEU A 138 -8.28 -4.71 8.85
N THR A 139 -7.41 -5.37 9.59
CA THR A 139 -7.53 -5.53 11.05
C THR A 139 -6.59 -4.58 11.76
N ALA A 140 -6.93 -4.14 12.97
CA ALA A 140 -6.02 -3.33 13.78
C ALA A 140 -4.68 -4.06 13.96
N ALA A 141 -3.57 -3.35 13.80
CA ALA A 141 -2.24 -3.94 13.91
C ALA A 141 -2.00 -4.49 15.32
N THR A 142 -2.05 -5.81 15.46
CA THR A 142 -1.68 -6.54 16.69
C THR A 142 -0.34 -7.26 16.53
N VAL A 143 0.22 -7.24 15.33
CA VAL A 143 1.53 -7.81 14.97
C VAL A 143 2.44 -6.72 14.40
N PRO A 144 3.78 -6.92 14.41
CA PRO A 144 4.71 -5.97 13.84
C PRO A 144 4.45 -5.71 12.35
N LEU A 145 4.65 -4.45 11.96
CA LEU A 145 4.69 -4.07 10.55
C LEU A 145 5.92 -4.70 9.90
N SER A 146 5.74 -5.19 8.68
CA SER A 146 6.80 -5.81 7.91
C SER A 146 7.71 -4.78 7.22
N ALA A 147 7.31 -3.51 7.16
CA ALA A 147 8.13 -2.39 6.75
C ALA A 147 7.79 -1.13 7.57
N ARG A 148 8.60 -0.07 7.45
CA ARG A 148 8.33 1.23 8.09
C ARG A 148 7.63 2.17 7.13
N LYS A 149 6.82 3.11 7.64
CA LYS A 149 6.38 4.27 6.84
C LYS A 149 7.64 5.04 6.41
N PRO A 150 7.77 5.45 5.13
CA PRO A 150 8.80 6.41 4.73
C PRO A 150 8.66 7.72 5.52
N VAL A 151 9.78 8.41 5.72
CA VAL A 151 9.79 9.78 6.26
C VAL A 151 10.06 10.72 5.09
N GLU A 152 9.33 11.83 4.96
CA GLU A 152 9.68 12.84 3.97
C GLU A 152 11.10 13.34 4.26
N ALA A 153 11.95 13.35 3.24
CA ALA A 153 13.25 13.99 3.36
C ALA A 153 13.01 15.51 3.46
N ASN A 154 13.41 16.10 4.60
CA ASN A 154 13.45 17.56 4.79
C ASN A 154 14.25 18.26 3.69
#